data_AF-A0A2D6KD28-F1
#
_entry.id   AF-A0A2D6KD28-F1
#
_cell.length_a   1.000
_cell.length_b   1.000
_cell.length_c   1.000
_cell.angle_alpha   90.00
_cell.angle_beta   90.00
_cell.angle_gamma   90.00
#
_symmetry.space_group_name_H-M   'P 1'
#
loop_
_entity.id
_entity.type
_entity.pdbx_description
1 polymer ?
#
loop_
_entity_poly.entity_id
_entity_poly.type
_entity_poly.pdbx_seq_one_letter_code
_entity_poly.pdbx_strand_id
1 'polypeptide(L)'
;MNISDSYQPLLQTISLCAIIQTAALKARANSLEKYIPVAKDKADILELNHYFDDNGKRVFDQIILWNWHHSEGEHHVFAWRFAKQPGQIPQRNWSKNNYTIQWLDGKTLRYVESDSQRETWTQYDPEVHDRTFFRQSQRRELSRMRCPPKKPGNPNRN
;
A
#
# COMPACT_ATOMS: atom_id res chain seq x y z
N MET A 1 -32.91 -8.41 69.63
CA MET A 1 -31.58 -7.95 70.11
C MET A 1 -30.62 -9.11 69.90
N ASN A 2 -29.56 -9.08 69.11
CA ASN A 2 -28.92 -8.05 68.29
C ASN A 2 -28.35 -8.75 67.06
N ILE A 3 -28.55 -8.14 65.88
CA ILE A 3 -27.96 -8.54 64.61
C ILE A 3 -26.76 -7.62 64.40
N SER A 4 -25.55 -8.15 64.38
CA SER A 4 -24.39 -7.49 63.77
C SER A 4 -23.19 -8.43 63.69
N ASP A 5 -22.81 -8.72 62.46
CA ASP A 5 -21.42 -8.76 61.99
C ASP A 5 -20.51 -9.91 62.43
N SER A 6 -20.62 -11.02 61.69
CA SER A 6 -19.51 -11.97 61.52
C SER A 6 -19.40 -12.42 60.06
N TYR A 7 -18.94 -11.51 59.19
CA TYR A 7 -18.44 -11.84 57.85
C TYR A 7 -17.31 -10.91 57.46
N GLN A 8 -16.07 -11.24 57.84
CA GLN A 8 -14.82 -10.89 57.16
C GLN A 8 -13.74 -11.83 57.70
N PRO A 9 -13.10 -12.67 56.85
CA PRO A 9 -12.05 -12.15 55.98
C PRO A 9 -12.04 -12.85 54.59
N LEU A 10 -12.50 -12.16 53.55
CA LEU A 10 -12.24 -12.54 52.16
C LEU A 10 -11.65 -11.37 51.37
N LEU A 11 -10.69 -10.66 51.98
CA LEU A 11 -10.02 -9.51 51.37
C LEU A 11 -8.49 -9.64 51.40
N GLN A 12 -7.93 -10.81 51.07
CA GLN A 12 -6.49 -10.93 50.80
C GLN A 12 -6.10 -11.71 49.53
N THR A 13 -7.03 -12.08 48.66
CA THR A 13 -6.71 -12.80 47.39
C THR A 13 -7.12 -12.08 46.10
N ILE A 14 -7.46 -10.79 46.15
CA ILE A 14 -7.70 -9.99 44.94
C ILE A 14 -6.41 -9.27 44.45
N SER A 15 -5.32 -9.30 45.23
CA SER A 15 -4.13 -8.49 44.95
C SER A 15 -3.20 -9.03 43.84
N LEU A 16 -3.30 -10.30 43.43
CA LEU A 16 -2.41 -10.86 42.39
C LEU A 16 -3.03 -10.91 40.97
N CYS A 17 -4.36 -10.96 40.82
CA CYS A 17 -4.99 -10.96 39.49
C CYS A 17 -4.99 -9.59 38.82
N ALA A 18 -5.00 -8.49 39.59
CA ALA A 18 -5.04 -7.14 39.05
C ALA A 18 -3.70 -6.70 38.40
N ILE A 19 -2.57 -7.25 38.85
CA ILE A 19 -1.23 -6.90 38.35
C ILE A 19 -0.93 -7.63 37.03
N ILE A 20 -1.40 -8.86 36.86
CA ILE A 20 -1.24 -9.62 35.61
C ILE A 20 -2.15 -9.05 34.50
N GLN A 21 -3.34 -8.54 34.85
CA GLN A 21 -4.25 -7.91 33.88
C GLN A 21 -3.75 -6.56 33.35
N THR A 22 -2.99 -5.79 34.13
CA THR A 22 -2.48 -4.48 33.70
C THR A 22 -1.30 -4.58 32.72
N ALA A 23 -0.44 -5.58 32.84
CA ALA A 23 0.64 -5.83 31.88
C ALA A 23 0.10 -6.33 30.52
N ALA A 24 -0.90 -7.21 30.53
CA ALA A 24 -1.52 -7.74 29.31
C ALA A 24 -2.29 -6.67 28.52
N LEU A 25 -2.94 -5.72 29.20
CA LEU A 25 -3.59 -4.56 28.56
C LEU A 25 -2.58 -3.57 27.98
N LYS A 26 -1.45 -3.30 28.66
CA LYS A 26 -0.36 -2.47 28.12
C LYS A 26 0.35 -3.12 26.92
N ALA A 27 0.52 -4.45 26.94
CA ALA A 27 1.07 -5.19 25.80
C ALA A 27 0.11 -5.23 24.60
N ARG A 28 -1.21 -5.36 24.83
CA ARG A 28 -2.25 -5.22 23.78
C ARG A 28 -2.37 -3.80 23.22
N ALA A 29 -2.14 -2.77 24.03
CA ALA A 29 -2.12 -1.38 23.55
C ALA A 29 -0.87 -1.05 22.72
N ASN A 30 0.26 -1.75 22.95
CA ASN A 30 1.46 -1.63 22.12
C ASN A 30 1.42 -2.44 20.82
N SER A 31 0.39 -3.27 20.61
CA SER A 31 0.12 -3.93 19.33
C SER A 31 -0.89 -3.16 18.48
N LEU A 32 -1.07 -1.85 18.72
CA LEU A 32 -1.67 -0.95 17.75
C LEU A 32 -0.95 -1.18 16.42
N GLU A 33 -1.71 -1.72 15.48
CA GLU A 33 -1.30 -2.07 14.13
C GLU A 33 -0.24 -1.10 13.63
N LYS A 34 0.95 -1.62 13.35
CA LYS A 34 1.97 -0.87 12.65
C LYS A 34 1.34 -0.46 11.32
N TYR A 35 0.86 0.78 11.22
CA TYR A 35 0.19 1.29 10.03
C TYR A 35 0.98 0.85 8.81
N ILE A 36 0.36 0.08 7.92
CA ILE A 36 1.03 -0.32 6.69
C ILE A 36 1.32 0.99 5.95
N PRO A 37 2.58 1.32 5.72
CA PRO A 37 2.90 2.55 5.03
C PRO A 37 2.30 2.58 3.63
N VAL A 38 1.71 3.72 3.24
CA VAL A 38 1.12 3.90 1.91
C VAL A 38 1.97 4.85 1.07
N ALA A 39 2.64 4.33 0.05
CA ALA A 39 3.26 5.13 -0.98
C ALA A 39 2.22 5.48 -2.06
N LYS A 40 2.05 6.77 -2.34
CA LYS A 40 1.11 7.27 -3.35
C LYS A 40 1.88 7.77 -4.57
N ASP A 41 1.49 7.31 -5.75
CA ASP A 41 2.03 7.76 -7.02
C ASP A 41 0.88 8.15 -7.96
N LYS A 42 1.18 9.00 -8.96
CA LYS A 42 0.27 9.31 -10.06
C LYS A 42 0.88 8.84 -11.38
N ALA A 43 0.06 8.18 -12.19
CA ALA A 43 0.36 7.88 -13.59
C ALA A 43 -0.57 8.69 -14.49
N ASP A 44 -0.14 8.96 -15.72
CA ASP A 44 -0.99 9.58 -16.73
C ASP A 44 -1.88 8.54 -17.41
N ILE A 45 -1.35 7.32 -17.60
CA ILE A 45 -2.12 6.18 -18.12
C ILE A 45 -1.80 4.94 -17.27
N LEU A 46 -2.85 4.24 -16.83
CA LEU A 46 -2.76 2.88 -16.31
C LEU A 46 -3.11 1.91 -17.43
N GLU A 47 -2.17 1.07 -17.84
CA GLU A 47 -2.43 0.04 -18.83
C GLU A 47 -2.50 -1.35 -18.19
N LEU A 48 -3.53 -2.11 -18.57
CA LEU A 48 -3.68 -3.54 -18.30
C LEU A 48 -3.44 -4.29 -19.61
N ASN A 49 -2.30 -4.95 -19.72
CA ASN A 49 -1.94 -5.77 -20.88
C ASN A 49 -2.20 -7.25 -20.59
N HIS A 50 -2.87 -7.92 -21.52
CA HIS A 50 -3.13 -9.35 -21.50
C HIS A 50 -2.19 -10.07 -22.47
N TYR A 51 -1.26 -10.84 -21.92
CA TYR A 51 -0.32 -11.61 -22.72
C TYR A 51 -0.87 -13.00 -23.06
N PHE A 52 -0.75 -13.39 -24.33
CA PHE A 52 -1.18 -14.69 -24.84
C PHE A 52 -0.01 -15.44 -25.48
N ASP A 53 0.02 -16.77 -25.37
CA ASP A 53 0.99 -17.58 -26.10
C ASP A 53 0.61 -17.74 -27.58
N ASP A 54 1.45 -18.44 -28.35
CA ASP A 54 1.24 -18.68 -29.79
C ASP A 54 -0.02 -19.52 -30.08
N ASN A 55 -0.60 -20.16 -29.06
CA ASN A 55 -1.83 -20.93 -29.17
C ASN A 55 -3.08 -20.10 -28.77
N GLY A 56 -2.91 -18.80 -28.50
CA GLY A 56 -4.00 -17.92 -28.06
C GLY A 56 -4.44 -18.16 -26.62
N LYS A 57 -3.64 -18.83 -25.79
CA LYS A 57 -3.92 -19.02 -24.37
C LYS A 57 -3.35 -17.85 -23.56
N ARG A 58 -4.20 -17.23 -22.73
CA ARG A 58 -3.77 -16.17 -21.81
C ARG A 58 -2.78 -16.73 -20.79
N VAL A 59 -1.57 -16.15 -20.76
CA VAL A 59 -0.49 -16.59 -19.87
C VAL A 59 -0.46 -15.75 -18.61
N PHE A 60 -0.48 -14.42 -18.75
CA PHE A 60 -0.46 -13.49 -17.62
C PHE A 60 -1.05 -12.13 -17.98
N ASP A 61 -1.37 -11.38 -16.94
CA ASP A 61 -1.79 -9.99 -17.03
C ASP A 61 -0.67 -9.10 -16.46
N GLN A 62 -0.37 -8.00 -17.13
CA GLN A 62 0.67 -7.05 -16.77
C GLN A 62 0.04 -5.66 -16.58
N ILE A 63 0.46 -4.97 -15.53
CA ILE A 63 0.15 -3.56 -15.29
C ILE A 63 1.34 -2.73 -15.72
N ILE A 64 1.09 -1.71 -16.53
CA ILE A 64 2.10 -0.80 -17.05
C ILE A 64 1.69 0.62 -16.68
N LEU A 65 2.61 1.36 -16.08
CA LEU A 65 2.40 2.74 -15.61
C LEU A 65 3.15 3.69 -16.52
N TRP A 66 2.39 4.53 -17.21
CA TRP A 66 2.91 5.51 -18.14
C TRP A 66 2.91 6.90 -17.54
N ASN A 67 3.91 7.70 -17.89
CA ASN A 67 3.96 9.12 -17.57
C ASN A 67 4.37 9.90 -18.83
N TRP A 68 3.75 11.05 -19.06
CA TRP A 68 4.10 11.96 -20.12
C TRP A 68 5.49 12.56 -19.85
N HIS A 69 6.36 12.54 -20.85
CA HIS A 69 7.69 13.12 -20.79
C HIS A 69 7.71 14.44 -21.56
N HIS A 70 7.62 15.56 -20.85
CA HIS A 70 7.42 16.87 -21.47
C HIS A 70 8.51 17.31 -22.46
N SER A 71 9.77 16.91 -22.24
CA SER A 71 10.87 17.30 -23.15
C SER A 71 10.90 16.50 -24.45
N GLU A 72 10.25 15.34 -24.48
CA GLU A 72 10.23 14.44 -25.65
C GLU A 72 8.85 14.39 -26.31
N GLY A 73 7.80 14.80 -25.60
CA GLY A 73 6.44 14.86 -26.15
C GLY A 73 5.79 13.49 -26.32
N GLU A 74 6.24 12.49 -25.54
CA GLU A 74 5.75 11.10 -25.62
C GLU A 74 5.50 10.50 -24.23
N HIS A 75 4.74 9.40 -24.16
CA HIS A 75 4.49 8.67 -22.92
C HIS A 75 5.56 7.61 -22.70
N HIS A 76 6.17 7.59 -21.51
CA HIS A 76 7.22 6.65 -21.17
C HIS A 76 6.77 5.72 -20.02
N VAL A 77 7.22 4.47 -20.06
CA VAL A 77 7.00 3.53 -18.97
C VAL A 77 7.93 3.88 -17.82
N PHE A 78 7.37 4.16 -16.64
CA PHE A 78 8.17 4.42 -15.43
C PHE A 78 8.12 3.28 -14.42
N ALA A 79 7.09 2.43 -14.49
CA ALA A 79 6.99 1.23 -13.66
C ALA A 79 6.02 0.21 -14.28
N TRP A 80 6.23 -1.06 -13.95
CA TRP A 80 5.36 -2.15 -14.38
C TRP A 80 5.37 -3.28 -13.35
N ARG A 81 4.38 -4.17 -13.44
CA ARG A 81 4.31 -5.39 -12.61
C ARG A 81 3.35 -6.42 -13.21
N PHE A 82 3.47 -7.68 -12.79
CA PHE A 82 2.42 -8.66 -13.03
C PHE A 82 1.21 -8.43 -12.10
N ALA A 83 0.01 -8.58 -12.65
CA ALA A 83 -1.21 -8.71 -11.87
C ALA A 83 -1.37 -10.16 -11.44
N LYS A 84 -1.16 -10.43 -10.15
CA LYS A 84 -1.25 -11.79 -9.59
C LYS A 84 -2.65 -12.14 -9.08
N GLN A 85 -3.47 -11.12 -8.84
CA GLN A 85 -4.79 -11.23 -8.25
C GLN A 85 -5.73 -10.21 -8.90
N PRO A 86 -7.04 -10.50 -8.99
CA PRO A 86 -8.02 -9.56 -9.56
C PRO A 86 -8.03 -8.20 -8.88
N GLY A 87 -7.75 -8.13 -7.56
CA GLY A 87 -7.66 -6.86 -6.83
C GLY A 87 -6.45 -5.98 -7.20
N GLN A 88 -5.56 -6.47 -8.06
CA GLN A 88 -4.36 -5.77 -8.54
C GLN A 88 -4.53 -5.23 -9.97
N ILE A 89 -5.73 -5.25 -10.55
CA ILE A 89 -6.02 -4.61 -11.84
C ILE A 89 -6.64 -3.23 -11.61
N PRO A 90 -6.56 -2.29 -12.57
CA PRO A 90 -7.12 -0.96 -12.43
C PRO A 90 -8.62 -1.01 -12.12
N GLN A 91 -9.02 -0.35 -11.04
CA GLN A 91 -10.41 -0.24 -10.60
C GLN A 91 -10.89 1.20 -10.82
N ARG A 92 -12.08 1.34 -11.43
CA ARG A 92 -12.72 2.64 -11.58
C ARG A 92 -13.19 3.14 -10.21
N ASN A 93 -12.77 4.35 -9.86
CA ASN A 93 -13.29 5.08 -8.71
C ASN A 93 -14.31 6.12 -9.18
N TRP A 94 -15.59 5.78 -9.04
CA TRP A 94 -16.71 6.61 -9.47
C TRP A 94 -16.79 7.96 -8.75
N SER A 95 -16.37 8.04 -7.49
CA SER A 95 -16.46 9.27 -6.69
C SER A 95 -15.52 10.37 -7.19
N LYS A 96 -14.34 10.00 -7.70
CA LYS A 96 -13.32 10.91 -8.20
C LYS A 96 -13.21 10.92 -9.72
N ASN A 97 -14.01 10.09 -10.39
CA ASN A 97 -13.95 9.85 -11.83
C ASN A 97 -12.55 9.48 -12.35
N ASN A 98 -11.80 8.68 -11.59
CA ASN A 98 -10.45 8.26 -11.95
C ASN A 98 -10.28 6.73 -11.83
N TYR A 99 -9.11 6.22 -12.16
CA TYR A 99 -8.72 4.82 -12.04
C TYR A 99 -7.67 4.67 -10.95
N THR A 100 -7.77 3.59 -10.18
CA THR A 100 -6.91 3.35 -9.04
C THR A 100 -6.44 1.91 -9.04
N ILE A 101 -5.21 1.69 -8.60
CA ILE A 101 -4.64 0.37 -8.39
C ILE A 101 -3.87 0.38 -7.08
N GLN A 102 -3.95 -0.75 -6.37
CA GLN A 102 -3.25 -0.94 -5.11
C GLN A 102 -2.57 -2.30 -5.06
N TRP A 103 -1.39 -2.33 -4.44
CA TRP A 103 -0.68 -3.59 -4.20
C TRP A 103 0.28 -3.48 -3.04
N LEU A 104 0.62 -4.61 -2.43
CA LEU A 104 1.68 -4.67 -1.43
C LEU A 104 3.04 -4.90 -2.11
N ASP A 105 4.00 -4.04 -1.79
CA ASP A 105 5.41 -4.09 -2.17
C ASP A 105 6.25 -4.30 -0.91
N GLY A 106 6.52 -5.57 -0.59
CA GLY A 106 7.14 -5.96 0.68
C GLY A 106 6.28 -5.60 1.88
N LYS A 107 6.66 -4.53 2.60
CA LYS A 107 5.93 -4.01 3.77
C LYS A 107 5.20 -2.70 3.48
N THR A 108 5.16 -2.25 2.23
CA THR A 108 4.59 -0.97 1.81
C THR A 108 3.39 -1.20 0.92
N LEU A 109 2.23 -0.64 1.23
CA LEU A 109 1.11 -0.58 0.32
C LEU A 109 1.39 0.53 -0.70
N ARG A 110 1.37 0.19 -1.98
CA ARG A 110 1.40 1.19 -3.05
C ARG A 110 0.00 1.46 -3.52
N TYR A 111 -0.28 2.73 -3.75
CA TYR A 111 -1.53 3.23 -4.30
C TYR A 111 -1.18 4.14 -5.47
N VAL A 112 -1.68 3.80 -6.66
CA VAL A 112 -1.48 4.61 -7.85
C VAL A 112 -2.83 5.04 -8.38
N GLU A 113 -2.95 6.31 -8.70
CA GLU A 113 -4.12 6.88 -9.38
C GLU A 113 -3.75 7.40 -10.77
N SER A 114 -4.73 7.36 -11.67
CA SER A 114 -4.62 7.88 -13.03
C SER A 114 -5.98 8.32 -13.53
N ASP A 115 -6.00 9.36 -14.36
CA ASP A 115 -7.22 9.87 -14.96
C ASP A 115 -7.61 9.03 -16.21
N SER A 116 -6.65 8.32 -16.80
CA SER A 116 -6.85 7.46 -17.97
C SER A 116 -6.45 6.00 -17.71
N GLN A 117 -7.17 5.08 -18.35
CA GLN A 117 -6.87 3.64 -18.35
C GLN A 117 -6.94 3.09 -19.77
N ARG A 118 -6.08 2.12 -20.06
CA ARG A 118 -6.02 1.40 -21.33
C ARG A 118 -5.99 -0.10 -21.08
N GLU A 119 -6.68 -0.86 -21.91
CA GLU A 119 -6.63 -2.33 -21.92
C GLU A 119 -6.07 -2.78 -23.26
N THR A 120 -5.09 -3.67 -23.25
CA THR A 120 -4.34 -4.12 -24.42
C THR A 120 -4.21 -5.64 -24.43
N TRP A 121 -4.11 -6.22 -25.63
CA TRP A 121 -3.95 -7.65 -25.86
C TRP A 121 -2.73 -7.85 -26.75
N THR A 122 -1.54 -7.65 -26.18
CA THR A 122 -0.30 -7.66 -26.94
C THR A 122 0.70 -8.64 -26.36
N GLN A 123 1.38 -9.36 -27.25
CA GLN A 123 2.58 -10.15 -26.92
C GLN A 123 3.84 -9.28 -26.84
N TYR A 124 3.72 -8.03 -27.28
CA TYR A 124 4.78 -7.05 -27.32
C TYR A 124 5.05 -6.48 -25.92
N ASP A 125 6.31 -6.48 -25.49
CA ASP A 125 6.72 -5.85 -24.23
C ASP A 125 7.22 -4.42 -24.49
N PRO A 126 6.41 -3.37 -24.20
CA PRO A 126 6.83 -1.99 -24.38
C PRO A 126 8.03 -1.61 -23.50
N GLU A 127 8.31 -2.32 -22.39
CA GLU A 127 9.48 -2.05 -21.55
C GLU A 127 10.80 -2.42 -22.22
N VAL A 128 10.78 -3.47 -23.06
CA VAL A 128 11.93 -3.90 -23.86
C VAL A 128 12.24 -2.85 -24.92
N HIS A 129 11.20 -2.25 -25.53
CA HIS A 129 11.38 -1.16 -26.48
C HIS A 129 11.98 0.08 -25.81
N ASP A 130 11.42 0.51 -24.67
CA ASP A 130 11.93 1.65 -23.89
C ASP A 130 13.34 1.39 -23.31
N ARG A 131 13.75 0.12 -23.10
CA ARG A 131 15.13 -0.23 -22.71
C ARG A 131 16.15 0.01 -23.80
N THR A 132 15.75 -0.07 -25.06
CA THR A 132 16.64 0.18 -26.20
C THR A 132 17.05 1.65 -26.31
N PHE A 133 16.18 2.57 -25.87
CA PHE A 133 16.40 4.01 -26.06
C PHE A 133 17.01 4.71 -24.85
N PHE A 134 16.72 4.28 -23.61
CA PHE A 134 17.10 5.06 -22.41
C PHE A 134 17.89 4.28 -21.36
N ARG A 135 18.94 4.93 -20.84
CA ARG A 135 19.71 4.43 -19.69
C ARG A 135 18.81 4.40 -18.46
N GLN A 136 18.91 3.32 -17.68
CA GLN A 136 18.10 3.06 -16.49
C GLN A 136 18.08 4.23 -15.49
N SER A 137 19.12 5.07 -15.45
CA SER A 137 19.26 6.24 -14.59
C SER A 137 18.34 7.43 -14.93
N GLN A 138 17.74 7.46 -16.12
CA GLN A 138 16.81 8.53 -16.54
C GLN A 138 15.35 8.22 -16.24
N ARG A 139 15.08 6.99 -15.78
CA ARG A 139 13.71 6.53 -15.49
C ARG A 139 13.28 7.05 -14.13
N ARG A 140 12.08 7.65 -14.08
CA ARG A 140 11.44 8.01 -12.81
C ARG A 140 11.09 6.74 -12.04
N GLU A 141 11.72 6.49 -10.90
CA GLU A 141 11.35 5.38 -10.03
C GLU A 141 10.02 5.65 -9.30
N LEU A 142 9.36 4.59 -8.84
CA LEU A 142 8.23 4.71 -7.90
C LEU A 142 8.65 5.48 -6.64
N SER A 143 7.75 6.31 -6.10
CA SER A 143 8.06 7.14 -4.94
C SER A 143 8.58 6.28 -3.78
N ARG A 144 9.72 6.71 -3.22
CA ARG A 144 10.16 6.25 -1.90
C ARG A 144 9.27 6.90 -0.87
N MET A 145 8.86 6.12 0.11
CA MET A 145 8.05 6.57 1.23
C MET A 145 8.63 7.83 1.88
N ARG A 146 7.85 8.90 1.96
CA ARG A 146 8.17 10.03 2.84
C ARG A 146 7.72 9.64 4.25
N CYS A 147 8.64 9.48 5.18
CA CYS A 147 8.28 9.48 6.59
C CYS A 147 7.50 10.78 6.88
N PRO A 148 6.37 10.72 7.60
CA PRO A 148 5.70 11.94 8.03
C PRO A 148 6.70 12.81 8.81
N PRO A 149 6.71 14.14 8.63
CA PRO A 149 7.63 15.01 9.34
C PRO A 149 7.47 14.77 10.84
N LYS A 150 8.59 14.54 11.53
CA LYS A 150 8.64 14.42 12.99
C LYS A 150 8.02 15.70 13.54
N LYS A 151 6.88 15.63 14.25
CA LYS A 151 6.30 16.80 14.92
C LYS A 151 7.44 17.49 15.69
N PRO A 152 7.65 18.82 15.54
CA PRO A 152 8.66 19.50 16.34
C PRO A 152 8.36 19.20 17.81
N GLY A 153 9.35 18.64 18.51
CA GLY A 153 9.23 18.29 19.91
C GLY A 153 8.79 19.52 20.68
N ASN A 154 7.74 19.39 21.51
CA ASN A 154 7.25 20.49 22.33
C ASN A 154 8.42 21.00 23.20
N PRO A 155 8.89 22.25 23.02
CA PRO A 155 10.03 22.79 23.77
C PRO A 155 9.71 23.04 25.25
N ASN A 156 8.44 22.93 25.67
CA ASN A 156 8.01 23.21 27.04
C ASN A 156 7.78 21.94 27.86
N ARG A 157 8.81 21.10 27.97
CA ARG A 157 8.93 20.09 29.03
C ARG A 157 10.28 20.24 29.71
N ASN A 158 10.34 21.13 30.70
CA ASN A 158 11.26 21.12 31.82
C ASN A 158 10.51 21.61 33.04
#